data_AF-A0A1G6KVF1-F1
#
_entry.id   AF-A0A1G6KVF1-F1
#
_cell.length_a   1.000
_cell.length_b   1.000
_cell.length_c   1.000
_cell.angle_alpha   90.00
_cell.angle_beta   90.00
_cell.angle_gamma   90.00
#
_symmetry.space_group_name_H-M   'P 1'
#
loop_
_entity.id
_entity.type
_entity.pdbx_description
1 polymer ?
#
loop_
_entity_poly.entity_id
_entity_poly.type
_entity_poly.pdbx_seq_one_letter_code
_entity_poly.pdbx_strand_id
1 'polypeptide(L)'
;MHSSHNNSIFSPSGCINNDSLVLYLKGKMSKASADLVTAHVEQCELCQLAIEGLKPLAQEGQSLDNDLRVVRTTLRQLRPSDFLPESRGVGFRLGVRSVSLVVSIILVAIVLVVSGTYLLNRKINIQAEQNSGISHIQTKEEMHYISSESLDRSAIEGGALRPKFSLTDTTFQEYISAKLIYPSELASKPIPGRVVVRFTIGSDGQLREVFIVRSSHPAFSREAIKVLSASPKWSPGMVNGINVATLMMMELKWAK
;
A
#
# COMPACT_ATOMS: atom_id res chain seq x y z
N MET A 1 18.44 38.44 -36.43
CA MET A 1 19.05 37.26 -35.77
C MET A 1 19.79 37.74 -34.53
N HIS A 2 19.28 37.54 -33.32
CA HIS A 2 20.07 37.71 -32.10
C HIS A 2 19.68 36.72 -31.00
N SER A 3 20.67 35.90 -30.66
CA SER A 3 21.00 35.22 -29.38
C SER A 3 19.99 34.31 -28.69
N SER A 4 20.16 33.00 -28.91
CA SER A 4 19.65 31.89 -28.11
C SER A 4 20.56 31.54 -26.92
N HIS A 5 20.85 32.49 -26.01
CA HIS A 5 21.66 32.22 -24.81
C HIS A 5 21.02 32.65 -23.47
N ASN A 6 19.78 33.17 -23.45
CA ASN A 6 19.14 33.67 -22.22
C ASN A 6 18.25 32.66 -21.48
N ASN A 7 18.06 31.44 -22.02
CA ASN A 7 17.16 30.44 -21.45
C ASN A 7 17.66 29.80 -20.13
N SER A 8 18.85 30.16 -19.64
CA SER A 8 19.40 29.62 -18.40
C SER A 8 19.29 30.56 -17.19
N ILE A 9 18.92 31.83 -17.37
CA ILE A 9 18.74 32.79 -16.26
C ILE A 9 17.25 32.99 -15.97
N PHE A 10 16.45 33.03 -17.03
CA PHE A 10 15.01 33.20 -16.95
C PHE A 10 14.30 31.90 -17.33
N SER A 11 13.24 31.59 -16.59
CA SER A 11 12.29 30.52 -16.89
C SER A 11 11.54 30.83 -18.20
N PRO A 12 10.98 29.82 -18.90
CA PRO A 12 10.04 30.04 -20.01
C PRO A 12 8.85 30.93 -19.64
N SER A 13 8.52 31.04 -18.34
CA SER A 13 7.50 31.95 -17.82
C SER A 13 7.94 33.43 -17.77
N GLY A 14 9.17 33.74 -18.18
CA GLY A 14 9.73 35.09 -18.13
C GLY A 14 10.24 35.54 -16.75
N CYS A 15 10.09 34.72 -15.71
CA CYS A 15 10.60 35.00 -14.36
C CYS A 15 12.06 34.56 -14.19
N ILE A 16 12.77 35.15 -13.23
CA ILE A 16 14.10 34.67 -12.81
C ILE A 16 13.97 33.23 -12.26
N ASN A 17 14.87 32.33 -12.67
CA ASN A 17 14.88 30.97 -12.13
C ASN A 17 15.52 30.89 -10.73
N ASN A 18 15.19 29.83 -9.98
CA ASN A 18 15.61 29.69 -8.59
C ASN A 18 17.15 29.68 -8.41
N ASP A 19 17.87 29.00 -9.30
CA ASP A 19 19.33 28.87 -9.18
C ASP A 19 20.04 30.22 -9.46
N SER A 20 19.58 30.97 -10.46
CA SER A 20 20.11 32.30 -10.76
C SER A 20 19.74 33.32 -9.69
N LEU A 21 18.54 33.20 -9.10
CA LEU A 21 18.12 34.01 -7.96
C LEU A 21 19.05 33.82 -6.75
N VAL A 22 19.38 32.56 -6.42
CA VAL A 22 20.30 32.24 -5.32
C VAL A 22 21.72 32.75 -5.61
N LEU A 23 22.21 32.62 -6.85
CA LEU A 23 23.53 33.12 -7.25
C LEU A 23 23.60 34.66 -7.23
N TYR A 24 22.52 35.33 -7.64
CA TYR A 24 22.37 36.78 -7.58
C TYR A 24 22.38 37.29 -6.14
N LEU A 25 21.55 36.71 -5.26
CA LEU A 25 21.50 37.07 -3.83
C LEU A 25 22.82 36.83 -3.09
N LYS A 26 23.59 35.81 -3.50
CA LYS A 26 24.91 35.50 -2.95
C LYS A 26 26.06 36.32 -3.58
N GLY A 27 25.78 37.16 -4.59
CA GLY A 27 26.79 37.94 -5.31
C GLY A 27 27.79 37.08 -6.09
N LYS A 28 27.43 35.84 -6.45
CA LYS A 28 28.31 34.87 -7.13
C LYS A 28 28.09 34.80 -8.64
N MET A 29 27.35 35.75 -9.20
CA MET A 29 26.98 35.80 -10.61
C MET A 29 27.92 36.72 -11.40
N SER A 30 28.15 36.43 -12.69
CA SER A 30 28.96 37.29 -13.56
C SER A 30 28.33 38.67 -13.70
N LYS A 31 29.14 39.72 -13.87
CA LYS A 31 28.65 41.12 -13.95
C LYS A 31 27.59 41.29 -15.05
N ALA A 32 27.87 40.77 -16.25
CA ALA A 32 26.93 40.85 -17.38
C ALA A 32 25.58 40.15 -17.08
N SER A 33 25.60 39.03 -16.37
CA SER A 33 24.38 38.33 -15.97
C SER A 33 23.64 39.07 -14.85
N ALA A 34 24.37 39.66 -13.88
CA ALA A 34 23.79 40.45 -12.80
C ALA A 34 23.06 41.68 -13.32
N ASP A 35 23.67 42.40 -14.26
CA ASP A 35 23.07 43.59 -14.89
C ASP A 35 21.74 43.24 -15.60
N LEU A 36 21.65 42.06 -16.25
CA LEU A 36 20.42 41.57 -16.88
C LEU A 36 19.31 41.25 -15.85
N VAL A 37 19.69 40.63 -14.72
CA VAL A 37 18.73 40.34 -13.64
C VAL A 37 18.24 41.63 -13.01
N THR A 38 19.12 42.59 -12.73
CA THR A 38 18.73 43.90 -12.18
C THR A 38 17.78 44.64 -13.12
N ALA A 39 18.10 44.71 -14.42
CA ALA A 39 17.22 45.34 -15.41
C ALA A 39 15.83 44.69 -15.50
N HIS A 40 15.74 43.36 -15.31
CA HIS A 40 14.46 42.65 -15.26
C HIS A 40 13.67 42.97 -13.98
N VAL A 41 14.34 43.00 -12.83
CA VAL A 41 13.71 43.26 -11.53
C VAL A 41 13.10 44.66 -11.48
N GLU A 42 13.78 45.66 -12.05
CA GLU A 42 13.26 47.03 -12.17
C GLU A 42 11.95 47.12 -12.97
N GLN A 43 11.69 46.14 -13.85
CA GLN A 43 10.52 46.11 -14.72
C GLN A 43 9.45 45.10 -14.24
N CYS A 44 9.69 44.36 -13.15
CA CYS A 44 8.81 43.30 -12.68
C CYS A 44 8.55 43.38 -11.16
N GLU A 45 7.40 43.91 -10.77
CA GLU A 45 6.98 44.08 -9.37
C GLU A 45 7.00 42.75 -8.57
N LEU A 46 6.64 41.63 -9.21
CA LEU A 46 6.62 40.31 -8.57
C LEU A 46 8.02 39.82 -8.21
N CYS A 47 9.00 40.01 -9.10
CA CYS A 47 10.38 39.60 -8.86
C CYS A 47 11.07 40.52 -7.83
N GLN A 48 10.73 41.81 -7.85
CA GLN A 48 11.21 42.77 -6.85
C GLN A 48 10.77 42.38 -5.44
N LEU A 49 9.47 42.11 -5.24
CA LEU A 49 8.92 41.67 -3.95
C LEU A 49 9.57 40.36 -3.48
N ALA A 50 9.80 39.41 -4.39
CA ALA A 50 10.44 38.15 -4.05
C ALA A 50 11.90 38.33 -3.56
N ILE A 51 12.67 39.19 -4.22
CA ILE A 51 14.06 39.49 -3.81
C ILE A 51 14.10 40.20 -2.46
N GLU A 52 13.21 41.17 -2.23
CA GLU A 52 13.13 41.90 -0.96
C GLU A 52 12.82 40.96 0.21
N GLY A 53 11.87 40.03 0.04
CA GLY A 53 11.51 39.05 1.06
C GLY A 53 12.60 38.01 1.34
N LEU A 54 13.44 37.68 0.35
CA LEU A 54 14.50 36.68 0.46
C LEU A 54 15.86 37.26 0.88
N LYS A 55 16.05 38.59 0.79
CA LYS A 55 17.28 39.29 1.16
C LYS A 55 17.75 39.00 2.60
N PRO A 56 16.88 38.94 3.63
CA PRO A 56 17.30 38.61 5.00
C PRO A 56 17.87 37.18 5.10
N LEU A 57 17.21 36.21 4.47
CA LEU A 57 17.59 34.79 4.53
C LEU A 57 18.90 34.50 3.79
N ALA A 58 19.18 35.23 2.72
CA ALA A 58 20.45 35.15 2.02
C ALA A 58 21.64 35.61 2.88
N GLN A 59 21.41 36.54 3.81
CA GLN A 59 22.41 37.06 4.74
C GLN A 59 22.50 36.23 6.04
N GLU A 60 21.39 35.63 6.47
CA GLU A 60 21.31 34.82 7.70
C GLU A 60 22.06 33.47 7.61
N GLY A 61 22.28 32.95 6.40
CA GLY A 61 23.16 31.79 6.17
C GLY A 61 24.63 32.02 6.58
N GLN A 62 25.06 33.28 6.76
CA GLN A 62 26.35 33.63 7.35
C GLN A 62 26.31 33.82 8.87
N SER A 63 25.17 34.22 9.45
CA SER A 63 25.05 34.42 10.91
C SER A 63 24.95 33.09 11.65
N LEU A 64 24.24 32.09 11.10
CA LEU A 64 24.11 30.79 11.74
C LEU A 64 25.45 30.05 11.89
N ASP A 65 26.38 30.20 10.94
CA ASP A 65 27.73 29.61 11.05
C ASP A 65 28.60 30.35 12.08
N ASN A 66 28.40 31.66 12.25
CA ASN A 66 29.07 32.45 13.27
C ASN A 66 28.53 32.15 14.68
N ASP A 67 27.21 32.02 14.83
CA ASP A 67 26.58 31.67 16.11
C ASP A 67 26.94 30.23 16.52
N LEU A 68 27.01 29.29 15.57
CA LEU A 68 27.49 27.94 15.84
C LEU A 68 28.99 27.91 16.19
N ARG A 69 29.81 28.82 15.65
CA ARG A 69 31.21 28.96 16.06
C ARG A 69 31.33 29.49 17.49
N VAL A 70 30.56 30.52 17.84
CA VAL A 70 30.53 31.08 19.20
C VAL A 70 30.06 30.02 20.19
N VAL A 71 28.96 29.31 19.89
CA VAL A 71 28.47 28.21 20.73
C VAL A 71 29.53 27.10 20.86
N ARG A 72 30.22 26.73 19.77
CA ARG A 72 31.29 25.73 19.81
C ARG A 72 32.50 26.18 20.64
N THR A 73 32.88 27.46 20.59
CA THR A 73 33.98 28.01 21.41
C THR A 73 33.57 28.12 22.87
N THR A 74 32.34 28.54 23.16
CA THR A 74 31.80 28.64 24.51
C THR A 74 31.66 27.25 25.14
N LEU A 75 31.22 26.24 24.39
CA LEU A 75 31.19 24.83 24.85
C LEU A 75 32.59 24.25 25.09
N ARG A 76 33.64 24.77 24.44
CA ARG A 76 35.04 24.39 24.73
C ARG A 76 35.57 25.04 26.01
N GLN A 77 35.19 26.29 26.27
CA GLN A 77 35.60 27.02 27.47
C GLN A 77 34.83 26.57 28.73
N LEU A 78 33.57 26.16 28.57
CA LEU A 78 32.76 25.57 29.63
C LEU A 78 33.01 24.08 29.83
N ARG A 79 34.04 23.49 29.20
CA ARG A 79 34.49 22.13 29.51
C ARG A 79 35.47 22.21 30.69
N PRO A 80 35.06 21.88 31.92
CA PRO A 80 35.96 21.92 33.06
C PRO A 80 36.99 20.80 32.89
N SER A 81 38.27 21.13 33.07
CA SER A 81 39.38 20.19 33.14
C SER A 81 39.38 19.31 34.39
N ASP A 82 38.43 19.53 35.31
CA ASP A 82 38.49 18.97 36.67
C ASP A 82 37.61 17.74 36.87
N PHE A 83 37.17 17.09 35.79
CA PHE A 83 36.61 15.74 35.84
C PHE A 83 37.62 14.71 35.33
N LEU A 84 38.81 14.69 35.93
CA LEU A 84 39.58 13.45 36.04
C LEU A 84 39.45 12.96 37.48
N PRO A 85 38.82 11.80 37.72
CA PRO A 85 38.65 11.30 39.08
C PRO A 85 40.02 10.99 39.69
N GLU A 86 40.26 11.59 40.85
CA GLU A 86 41.38 11.28 41.73
C GLU A 86 41.41 9.77 42.04
N SER A 87 42.54 9.15 41.77
CA SER A 87 42.73 7.72 41.93
C SER A 87 42.78 7.33 43.41
N ARG A 88 41.74 6.64 43.91
CA ARG A 88 41.84 5.44 44.76
C ARG A 88 40.47 4.88 45.13
N GLY A 89 40.27 3.61 44.80
CA GLY A 89 39.09 2.81 45.13
C GLY A 89 38.99 1.63 44.16
N VAL A 90 39.83 0.61 44.34
CA VAL A 90 39.72 -0.68 43.65
C VAL A 90 38.34 -1.26 43.99
N GLY A 91 37.36 -1.05 43.09
CA GLY A 91 35.98 -1.48 43.30
C GLY A 91 34.99 -1.04 42.21
N PHE A 92 35.25 0.07 41.49
CA PHE A 92 34.25 0.63 40.56
C PHE A 92 34.52 0.39 39.06
N ARG A 93 35.73 -0.01 38.67
CA ARG A 93 36.06 -0.29 37.24
C ARG A 93 35.61 -1.66 36.74
N LEU A 94 35.30 -2.61 37.63
CA LEU A 94 34.69 -3.89 37.24
C LEU A 94 33.20 -3.74 36.93
N GLY A 95 32.50 -2.79 37.57
CA GLY A 95 31.05 -2.62 37.47
C GLY A 95 30.56 -2.06 36.13
N VAL A 96 31.24 -1.08 35.54
CA VAL A 96 30.74 -0.44 34.30
C VAL A 96 30.97 -1.33 33.07
N ARG A 97 32.08 -2.10 33.05
CA ARG A 97 32.31 -3.12 32.02
C ARG A 97 31.41 -4.33 32.20
N SER A 98 31.15 -4.78 33.44
CA SER A 98 30.21 -5.87 33.68
C SER A 98 28.77 -5.46 33.34
N VAL A 99 28.35 -4.24 33.66
CA VAL A 99 27.02 -3.72 33.30
C VAL A 99 26.88 -3.59 31.79
N SER A 100 27.90 -3.08 31.09
CA SER A 100 27.87 -3.03 29.61
C SER A 100 27.81 -4.43 28.99
N LEU A 101 28.57 -5.40 29.51
CA LEU A 101 28.52 -6.80 29.04
C LEU A 101 27.16 -7.43 29.33
N VAL A 102 26.60 -7.20 30.52
CA VAL A 102 25.27 -7.69 30.90
C VAL A 102 24.19 -7.08 30.00
N VAL A 103 24.25 -5.78 29.71
CA VAL A 103 23.32 -5.12 28.79
C VAL A 103 23.46 -5.67 27.37
N SER A 104 24.68 -5.89 26.87
CA SER A 104 24.91 -6.51 25.56
C SER A 104 24.38 -7.95 25.51
N ILE A 105 24.59 -8.74 26.57
CA ILE A 105 24.05 -10.11 26.66
C ILE A 105 22.51 -10.09 26.69
N ILE A 106 21.90 -9.16 27.42
CA ILE A 106 20.45 -8.98 27.45
C ILE A 106 19.92 -8.61 26.06
N LEU A 107 20.56 -7.68 25.35
CA LEU A 107 20.16 -7.30 24.00
C LEU A 107 20.27 -8.46 23.00
N VAL A 108 21.37 -9.22 23.06
CA VAL A 108 21.53 -10.42 22.23
C VAL A 108 20.48 -11.47 22.57
N ALA A 109 20.18 -11.69 23.85
CA ALA A 109 19.12 -12.61 24.27
C ALA A 109 17.74 -12.17 23.76
N ILE A 110 17.42 -10.87 23.81
CA ILE A 110 16.17 -10.33 23.25
C ILE A 110 16.10 -10.58 21.74
N VAL A 111 17.19 -10.32 21.00
CA VAL A 111 17.24 -10.57 19.55
C VAL A 111 17.07 -12.07 19.25
N LEU A 112 17.69 -12.95 20.02
CA LEU A 112 17.52 -14.41 19.87
C LEU A 112 16.10 -14.86 20.18
N VAL A 113 15.46 -14.29 21.21
CA VAL A 113 14.06 -14.58 21.54
C VAL A 113 13.12 -14.07 20.45
N VAL A 114 13.31 -12.84 19.96
CA VAL A 114 12.50 -12.26 18.88
C VAL A 114 12.72 -13.01 17.56
N SER A 115 13.96 -13.38 17.24
CA SER A 115 14.27 -14.20 16.07
C SER A 115 13.69 -15.61 16.23
N GLY A 116 13.77 -16.20 17.42
CA GLY A 116 13.20 -17.50 17.75
C GLY A 116 11.68 -17.50 17.66
N THR A 117 11.00 -16.52 18.23
CA THR A 117 9.54 -16.36 18.11
C THR A 117 9.13 -16.02 16.69
N TYR A 118 9.94 -15.26 15.93
CA TYR A 118 9.71 -15.02 14.51
C TYR A 118 9.84 -16.30 13.69
N LEU A 119 10.85 -17.14 13.96
CA LEU A 119 11.03 -18.44 13.30
C LEU A 119 9.96 -19.44 13.69
N LEU A 120 9.54 -19.46 14.96
CA LEU A 120 8.42 -20.27 15.43
C LEU A 120 7.10 -19.78 14.82
N ASN A 121 6.85 -18.48 14.76
CA ASN A 121 5.69 -17.90 14.09
C ASN A 121 5.72 -18.20 12.59
N ARG A 122 6.90 -18.16 11.94
CA ARG A 122 7.08 -18.58 10.55
C ARG A 122 6.77 -20.07 10.38
N LYS A 123 7.23 -20.93 11.29
CA LYS A 123 6.96 -22.38 11.24
C LYS A 123 5.49 -22.70 11.50
N ILE A 124 4.84 -22.02 12.44
CA ILE A 124 3.40 -22.11 12.72
C ILE A 124 2.60 -21.56 11.54
N ASN A 125 3.01 -20.46 10.90
CA ASN A 125 2.30 -19.91 9.74
C ASN A 125 2.45 -20.82 8.51
N ILE A 126 3.64 -21.43 8.31
CA ILE A 126 3.86 -22.46 7.30
C ILE A 126 3.06 -23.73 7.62
N GLN A 127 2.94 -24.11 8.90
CA GLN A 127 2.11 -25.24 9.33
C GLN A 127 0.62 -24.92 9.32
N ALA A 128 0.21 -23.66 9.49
CA ALA A 128 -1.19 -23.22 9.36
C ALA A 128 -1.61 -23.26 7.89
N GLU A 129 -0.70 -22.99 6.96
CA GLU A 129 -0.91 -23.16 5.52
C GLU A 129 -0.87 -24.64 5.09
N GLN A 130 -0.11 -25.49 5.78
CA GLN A 130 -0.08 -26.95 5.54
C GLN A 130 -1.21 -27.72 6.27
N ASN A 131 -1.75 -27.20 7.37
CA ASN A 131 -2.83 -27.82 8.17
C ASN A 131 -4.21 -27.18 7.93
N SER A 132 -4.31 -26.05 7.23
CA SER A 132 -5.48 -25.81 6.38
C SER A 132 -5.38 -26.84 5.27
N GLY A 133 -6.21 -27.88 5.31
CA GLY A 133 -6.19 -28.99 4.36
C GLY A 133 -6.24 -28.54 2.90
N ILE A 134 -5.08 -28.21 2.35
CA ILE A 134 -4.76 -28.12 0.94
C ILE A 134 -3.63 -29.15 0.74
N SER A 135 -3.97 -30.41 1.02
CA SER A 135 -3.22 -31.53 0.51
C SER A 135 -3.50 -31.65 -1.00
N HIS A 136 -2.41 -31.69 -1.76
CA HIS A 136 -2.28 -31.84 -3.21
C HIS A 136 -2.21 -30.55 -4.03
N ILE A 137 -0.97 -30.24 -4.42
CA ILE A 137 -0.61 -29.81 -5.76
C ILE A 137 -1.47 -30.59 -6.77
N GLN A 138 -2.52 -29.96 -7.28
CA GLN A 138 -2.75 -30.06 -8.70
C GLN A 138 -2.08 -28.82 -9.27
N THR A 139 -1.03 -29.02 -10.07
CA THR A 139 -0.96 -28.31 -11.34
C THR A 139 -2.39 -28.24 -11.84
N LYS A 140 -3.03 -27.08 -11.68
CA LYS A 140 -4.36 -26.86 -12.21
C LYS A 140 -4.14 -26.96 -13.71
N GLU A 141 -4.28 -28.19 -14.20
CA GLU A 141 -4.70 -28.49 -15.55
C GLU A 141 -5.62 -27.35 -15.91
N GLU A 142 -5.26 -26.56 -16.92
CA GLU A 142 -6.10 -25.50 -17.42
C GLU A 142 -7.42 -26.15 -17.77
N MET A 143 -8.30 -26.28 -16.79
CA MET A 143 -9.66 -26.68 -16.99
C MET A 143 -10.17 -25.52 -17.81
N HIS A 144 -10.34 -25.78 -19.09
CA HIS A 144 -10.66 -24.79 -20.09
C HIS A 144 -12.07 -24.31 -19.78
N TYR A 145 -12.19 -23.36 -18.85
CA TYR A 145 -13.45 -22.80 -18.43
C TYR A 145 -13.90 -21.87 -19.54
N ILE A 146 -15.10 -22.12 -20.04
CA ILE A 146 -15.75 -21.17 -20.91
C ILE A 146 -16.36 -20.12 -19.97
N SER A 147 -15.91 -18.87 -20.11
CA SER A 147 -16.54 -17.76 -19.40
C SER A 147 -18.00 -17.68 -19.80
N SER A 148 -18.88 -17.23 -18.90
CA SER A 148 -20.29 -17.01 -19.24
C SER A 148 -20.44 -16.14 -20.48
N GLU A 149 -19.61 -15.11 -20.65
CA GLU A 149 -19.63 -14.21 -21.81
C GLU A 149 -19.33 -14.92 -23.14
N SER A 150 -18.34 -15.82 -23.16
CA SER A 150 -18.03 -16.64 -24.34
C SER A 150 -19.12 -17.67 -24.62
N LEU A 151 -19.74 -18.20 -23.57
CA LEU A 151 -20.86 -19.14 -23.69
C LEU A 151 -22.08 -18.44 -24.29
N ASP A 152 -22.30 -17.17 -23.92
CA ASP A 152 -23.38 -16.33 -24.42
C ASP A 152 -23.25 -16.06 -25.92
N ARG A 153 -22.02 -15.82 -26.40
CA ARG A 153 -21.75 -15.70 -27.84
C ARG A 153 -22.08 -16.98 -28.59
N SER A 154 -21.63 -18.13 -28.09
CA SER A 154 -21.92 -19.43 -28.71
C SER A 154 -23.41 -19.83 -28.63
N ALA A 155 -24.13 -19.35 -27.62
CA ALA A 155 -25.58 -19.56 -27.48
C ALA A 155 -26.38 -18.81 -28.56
N ILE A 156 -25.94 -17.61 -28.94
CA ILE A 156 -26.54 -16.84 -30.05
C ILE A 156 -26.35 -17.55 -31.39
N GLU A 157 -25.23 -18.26 -31.55
CA GLU A 157 -24.93 -19.10 -32.73
C GLU A 157 -25.70 -20.45 -32.71
N GLY A 158 -26.55 -20.69 -31.70
CA GLY A 158 -27.36 -21.90 -31.55
C GLY A 158 -26.60 -23.12 -31.03
N GLY A 159 -25.32 -22.94 -30.66
CA GLY A 159 -24.44 -24.04 -30.23
C GLY A 159 -24.33 -24.22 -28.72
N ALA A 160 -24.82 -23.31 -27.88
CA ALA A 160 -24.59 -23.39 -26.44
C ALA A 160 -25.84 -23.14 -25.56
N LEU A 161 -25.88 -23.81 -24.40
CA LEU A 161 -26.85 -23.61 -23.33
C LEU A 161 -26.16 -23.07 -22.09
N ARG A 162 -26.75 -22.03 -21.49
CA ARG A 162 -26.31 -21.47 -20.20
C ARG A 162 -26.59 -22.44 -19.05
N PRO A 163 -25.75 -22.46 -18.00
CA PRO A 163 -26.08 -23.15 -16.77
C PRO A 163 -27.41 -22.64 -16.20
N LYS A 164 -28.27 -23.56 -15.76
CA LYS A 164 -29.57 -23.24 -15.13
C LYS A 164 -29.51 -23.61 -13.66
N PHE A 165 -30.01 -22.72 -12.80
CA PHE A 165 -30.10 -23.01 -11.38
C PHE A 165 -31.15 -24.07 -11.11
N SER A 166 -30.72 -25.14 -10.43
CA SER A 166 -31.53 -26.31 -10.11
C SER A 166 -32.12 -27.04 -11.34
N LEU A 167 -32.49 -28.30 -11.12
CA LEU A 167 -33.31 -29.07 -12.05
C LEU A 167 -34.81 -28.89 -11.76
N THR A 168 -35.16 -28.17 -10.69
CA THR A 168 -36.52 -27.80 -10.28
C THR A 168 -36.89 -26.41 -10.81
N ASP A 169 -38.18 -26.08 -10.86
CA ASP A 169 -38.68 -24.79 -11.38
C ASP A 169 -38.36 -23.57 -10.51
N THR A 170 -37.69 -23.77 -9.37
CA THR A 170 -37.24 -22.70 -8.48
C THR A 170 -36.10 -21.90 -9.10
N THR A 171 -36.22 -20.59 -9.11
CA THR A 171 -35.15 -19.70 -9.60
C THR A 171 -34.05 -19.52 -8.55
N PHE A 172 -32.83 -19.16 -8.99
CA PHE A 172 -31.74 -18.85 -8.06
C PHE A 172 -32.10 -17.68 -7.13
N GLN A 173 -32.83 -16.69 -7.65
CA GLN A 173 -33.24 -15.51 -6.90
C GLN A 173 -34.17 -15.89 -5.75
N GLU A 174 -35.10 -16.82 -5.96
CA GLU A 174 -35.97 -17.37 -4.91
C GLU A 174 -35.20 -18.20 -3.89
N TYR A 175 -34.25 -19.02 -4.35
CA TYR A 175 -33.39 -19.78 -3.43
C TYR A 175 -32.58 -18.86 -2.52
N ILE A 176 -31.95 -17.83 -3.11
CA ILE A 176 -31.20 -16.83 -2.36
C ILE A 176 -32.14 -16.06 -1.42
N SER A 177 -33.28 -15.54 -1.89
CA SER A 177 -34.18 -14.79 -1.00
C SER A 177 -34.69 -15.63 0.18
N ALA A 178 -34.88 -16.94 -0.01
CA ALA A 178 -35.31 -17.85 1.05
C ALA A 178 -34.18 -18.29 2.00
N LYS A 179 -32.93 -18.38 1.53
CA LYS A 179 -31.79 -18.92 2.30
C LYS A 179 -30.82 -17.86 2.80
N LEU A 180 -30.80 -16.66 2.21
CA LEU A 180 -29.86 -15.61 2.55
C LEU A 180 -30.27 -14.94 3.86
N ILE A 181 -29.53 -15.21 4.92
CA ILE A 181 -29.81 -14.66 6.25
C ILE A 181 -29.01 -13.37 6.45
N TYR A 182 -29.62 -12.37 7.10
CA TYR A 182 -28.89 -11.18 7.53
C TYR A 182 -28.01 -11.52 8.74
N PRO A 183 -26.69 -11.27 8.71
CA PRO A 183 -25.80 -11.63 9.82
C PRO A 183 -26.20 -10.95 11.14
N SER A 184 -26.33 -11.74 12.22
CA SER A 184 -26.76 -11.25 13.53
C SER A 184 -25.80 -10.22 14.14
N GLU A 185 -24.50 -10.32 13.84
CA GLU A 185 -23.47 -9.35 14.27
C GLU A 185 -23.69 -7.94 13.72
N LEU A 186 -24.46 -7.80 12.63
CA LEU A 186 -24.83 -6.51 12.04
C LEU A 186 -26.25 -6.08 12.42
N ALA A 187 -26.96 -6.83 13.27
CA ALA A 187 -28.35 -6.55 13.60
C ALA A 187 -28.54 -5.28 14.44
N SER A 188 -27.55 -4.93 15.28
CA SER A 188 -27.57 -3.74 16.14
C SER A 188 -27.39 -2.43 15.36
N LYS A 189 -26.58 -2.45 14.30
CA LYS A 189 -26.36 -1.34 13.39
C LYS A 189 -26.45 -1.84 11.94
N PRO A 190 -27.67 -1.92 11.37
CA PRO A 190 -27.87 -2.49 10.05
C PRO A 190 -27.17 -1.64 8.99
N ILE A 191 -26.40 -2.31 8.16
CA ILE A 191 -25.74 -1.74 6.98
C ILE A 191 -26.20 -2.50 5.72
N PRO A 192 -26.28 -1.83 4.56
CA PRO A 192 -26.54 -2.50 3.30
C PRO A 192 -25.38 -3.44 2.94
N GLY A 193 -25.73 -4.66 2.53
CA GLY A 193 -24.75 -5.67 2.14
C GLY A 193 -24.65 -5.84 0.64
N ARG A 194 -23.43 -5.91 0.12
CA ARG A 194 -23.14 -6.27 -1.27
C ARG A 194 -21.95 -7.20 -1.34
N VAL A 195 -22.10 -8.33 -1.99
CA VAL A 195 -21.04 -9.31 -2.22
C VAL A 195 -21.06 -9.74 -3.68
N VAL A 196 -19.92 -9.62 -4.35
CA VAL A 196 -19.71 -10.17 -5.68
C VAL A 196 -18.93 -11.48 -5.52
N VAL A 197 -19.53 -12.56 -5.98
CA VAL A 197 -18.97 -13.91 -5.91
C VAL A 197 -18.63 -14.41 -7.30
N ARG A 198 -17.56 -15.19 -7.39
CA ARG A 198 -17.15 -15.93 -8.57
C ARG A 198 -17.13 -17.40 -8.20
N PHE A 199 -17.75 -18.26 -9.01
CA PHE A 199 -17.74 -19.70 -8.79
C PHE A 199 -17.85 -20.45 -10.11
N THR A 200 -17.50 -21.72 -10.10
CA THR A 200 -17.53 -22.58 -11.28
C THR A 200 -18.63 -23.61 -11.13
N ILE A 201 -19.43 -23.78 -12.17
CA ILE A 201 -20.33 -24.94 -12.30
C ILE A 201 -19.60 -25.99 -13.12
N GLY A 202 -19.33 -27.14 -12.53
CA GLY A 202 -18.71 -28.27 -13.22
C GLY A 202 -19.61 -28.86 -14.30
N SER A 203 -19.05 -29.67 -15.19
CA SER A 203 -19.81 -30.44 -16.18
C SER A 203 -20.78 -31.47 -15.56
N ASP A 204 -20.59 -31.78 -14.27
CA ASP A 204 -21.47 -32.60 -13.44
C ASP A 204 -22.59 -31.80 -12.74
N GLY A 205 -22.64 -30.49 -12.97
CA GLY A 205 -23.60 -29.57 -12.34
C GLY A 205 -23.26 -29.21 -10.90
N GLN A 206 -22.12 -29.66 -10.36
CA GLN A 206 -21.71 -29.31 -9.01
C GLN A 206 -21.04 -27.93 -8.99
N LEU A 207 -21.36 -27.16 -7.96
CA LEU A 207 -20.76 -25.86 -7.72
C LEU A 207 -19.40 -26.07 -7.03
N ARG A 208 -18.35 -25.49 -7.60
CA ARG A 208 -16.96 -25.61 -7.14
C ARG A 208 -16.30 -24.23 -7.12
N GLU A 209 -15.18 -24.12 -6.41
CA GLU A 209 -14.31 -22.94 -6.48
C GLU A 209 -15.01 -21.60 -6.17
N VAL A 210 -15.71 -21.51 -5.03
CA VAL A 210 -16.36 -20.25 -4.61
C VAL A 210 -15.32 -19.25 -4.11
N PHE A 211 -15.21 -18.12 -4.79
CA PHE A 211 -14.33 -17.02 -4.45
C PHE A 211 -15.10 -15.71 -4.28
N ILE A 212 -14.78 -14.97 -3.23
CA ILE A 212 -15.30 -13.61 -3.04
C ILE A 212 -14.43 -12.64 -3.85
N VAL A 213 -15.02 -11.98 -4.84
CA VAL A 213 -14.34 -10.97 -5.66
C VAL A 213 -14.36 -9.61 -4.95
N ARG A 214 -15.51 -9.24 -4.38
CA ARG A 214 -15.70 -7.99 -3.66
C ARG A 214 -16.75 -8.16 -2.58
N SER A 215 -16.56 -7.51 -1.44
CA SER A 215 -17.53 -7.53 -0.36
C SER A 215 -17.55 -6.21 0.40
N SER A 216 -18.73 -5.78 0.84
CA SER A 216 -18.89 -4.63 1.73
C SER A 216 -18.54 -4.94 3.19
N HIS A 217 -18.64 -6.21 3.61
CA HIS A 217 -18.31 -6.61 4.98
C HIS A 217 -17.97 -8.12 5.07
N PRO A 218 -17.01 -8.54 5.91
CA PRO A 218 -16.68 -9.96 6.09
C PRO A 218 -17.86 -10.86 6.50
N ALA A 219 -18.80 -10.31 7.28
CA ALA A 219 -20.04 -11.01 7.68
C ALA A 219 -20.85 -11.51 6.48
N PHE A 220 -21.09 -10.64 5.50
CA PHE A 220 -21.84 -10.98 4.28
C PHE A 220 -21.08 -11.99 3.43
N SER A 221 -19.74 -11.91 3.42
CA SER A 221 -18.90 -12.87 2.71
C SER A 221 -19.05 -14.29 3.25
N ARG A 222 -19.05 -14.45 4.58
CA ARG A 222 -19.24 -15.75 5.22
C ARG A 222 -20.61 -16.35 4.91
N GLU A 223 -21.66 -15.53 4.96
CA GLU A 223 -23.01 -15.99 4.64
C GLU A 223 -23.17 -16.33 3.16
N ALA A 224 -22.58 -15.53 2.25
CA ALA A 224 -22.54 -15.82 0.82
C ALA A 224 -21.92 -17.20 0.54
N ILE A 225 -20.74 -17.47 1.11
CA ILE A 225 -20.05 -18.75 0.94
C ILE A 225 -20.91 -19.90 1.46
N LYS A 226 -21.52 -19.73 2.65
CA LYS A 226 -22.36 -20.75 3.28
C LYS A 226 -23.58 -21.10 2.42
N VAL A 227 -24.32 -20.11 1.93
CA VAL A 227 -25.51 -20.32 1.09
C VAL A 227 -25.13 -20.95 -0.24
N LEU A 228 -24.06 -20.48 -0.90
CA LEU A 228 -23.61 -21.06 -2.17
C LEU A 228 -23.09 -22.49 -2.01
N SER A 229 -22.41 -22.80 -0.90
CA SER A 229 -21.94 -24.16 -0.62
C SER A 229 -23.09 -25.13 -0.35
N ALA A 230 -24.22 -24.63 0.16
CA ALA A 230 -25.45 -25.39 0.35
C ALA A 230 -26.38 -25.37 -0.89
N SER A 231 -25.90 -24.84 -2.02
CA SER A 231 -26.67 -24.79 -3.26
C SER A 231 -27.02 -26.20 -3.75
N PRO A 232 -28.24 -26.41 -4.27
CA PRO A 232 -28.55 -27.63 -5.02
C PRO A 232 -27.66 -27.75 -6.26
N LYS A 233 -27.63 -28.93 -6.87
CA LYS A 233 -26.98 -29.15 -8.16
C LYS A 233 -27.60 -28.27 -9.24
N TRP A 234 -26.76 -27.69 -10.08
CA TRP A 234 -27.15 -26.88 -11.23
C TRP A 234 -27.22 -27.74 -12.48
N SER A 235 -27.96 -27.30 -13.48
CA SER A 235 -27.73 -27.78 -14.85
C SER A 235 -26.41 -27.18 -15.35
N PRO A 236 -25.46 -28.00 -15.83
CA PRO A 236 -24.21 -27.50 -16.38
C PRO A 236 -24.45 -26.67 -17.65
N GLY A 237 -23.45 -25.86 -18.02
CA GLY A 237 -23.43 -25.26 -19.35
C GLY A 237 -23.15 -26.33 -20.40
N MET A 238 -23.66 -26.13 -21.61
CA MET A 238 -23.48 -27.08 -22.71
C MET A 238 -22.98 -26.34 -23.95
N VAL A 239 -22.03 -26.89 -24.68
CA VAL A 239 -21.56 -26.39 -25.98
C VAL A 239 -21.51 -27.56 -26.94
N ASN A 240 -22.20 -27.46 -28.08
CA ASN A 240 -22.31 -28.49 -29.11
C ASN A 240 -22.73 -29.86 -28.55
N GLY A 241 -23.63 -29.87 -27.56
CA GLY A 241 -24.10 -31.10 -26.90
C GLY A 241 -23.17 -31.66 -25.81
N ILE A 242 -22.04 -30.99 -25.51
CA ILE A 242 -21.07 -31.42 -24.50
C ILE A 242 -21.17 -30.52 -23.26
N ASN A 243 -21.29 -31.12 -22.08
CA ASN A 243 -21.28 -30.38 -20.83
C ASN A 243 -19.90 -29.77 -20.57
N VAL A 244 -19.87 -28.47 -20.34
CA VAL A 244 -18.64 -27.71 -20.09
C VAL A 244 -18.66 -27.09 -18.70
N ALA A 245 -17.48 -26.98 -18.09
CA ALA A 245 -17.34 -26.25 -16.85
C ALA A 245 -17.46 -24.74 -17.12
N THR A 246 -18.43 -24.09 -16.47
CA THR A 246 -18.75 -22.69 -16.73
C THR A 246 -18.42 -21.83 -15.53
N LEU A 247 -17.63 -20.78 -15.77
CA LEU A 247 -17.33 -19.77 -14.76
C LEU A 247 -18.47 -18.74 -14.69
N MET A 248 -19.01 -18.52 -13.50
CA MET A 248 -20.07 -17.56 -13.23
C MET A 248 -19.63 -16.49 -12.25
N MET A 249 -20.18 -15.28 -12.45
CA MET A 249 -20.07 -14.17 -11.51
C MET A 249 -21.46 -13.67 -11.16
N MET A 250 -21.72 -13.49 -9.86
CA MET A 250 -23.02 -13.06 -9.36
C MET A 250 -22.88 -12.04 -8.26
N GLU A 251 -23.85 -11.13 -8.17
CA GLU A 251 -23.95 -10.15 -7.10
C GLU A 251 -25.07 -10.55 -6.14
N LEU A 252 -24.73 -10.68 -4.85
CA LEU A 252 -25.66 -10.90 -3.76
C LEU A 252 -25.84 -9.58 -2.99
N LYS A 253 -27.09 -9.24 -2.69
CA LYS A 253 -27.47 -8.00 -2.00
C LYS A 253 -28.27 -8.33 -0.76
N TRP A 254 -27.97 -7.63 0.33
CA TRP A 254 -28.78 -7.61 1.54
C TRP A 254 -29.45 -6.25 1.63
N ALA A 255 -30.78 -6.25 1.53
CA ALA A 255 -31.62 -5.12 1.88
C ALA A 255 -32.26 -5.43 3.23
N LYS A 256 -32.11 -4.52 4.20
CA LYS A 256 -32.86 -4.52 5.45
C LYS A 256 -33.49 -3.16 5.62
#